data_AF-A0A8H5V6W8-F1
#
_entry.id   AF-A0A8H5V6W8-F1
#
_cell.length_a   1.000
_cell.length_b   1.000
_cell.length_c   1.000
_cell.angle_alpha   90.00
_cell.angle_beta   90.00
_cell.angle_gamma   90.00
#
_symmetry.space_group_name_H-M   'P 1'
#
loop_
_entity.id
_entity.type
_entity.pdbx_description
1 polymer ?
#
loop_
_entity_poly.entity_id
_entity_poly.type
_entity_poly.pdbx_seq_one_letter_code
_entity_poly.pdbx_strand_id
1 'polypeptide(L)'
;MQSSAASGAFWNDTLHFFFSFATAVVHEDSWWTTSPKLLSDETSTSHEITGLFQNTEKDCIVFWDSQTGTAEGFASRFVKEGKSRFKLQLITADIQEYDFTSLAEVSSDKVVIFFLATYGDGEPKGD
;
A
#
# COMPACT_ATOMS: atom_id res chain seq x y z
N MET A 1 -34.29 -20.03 15.04
CA MET A 1 -34.60 -18.95 14.07
C MET A 1 -33.38 -18.05 13.96
N GLN A 2 -32.91 -17.86 12.72
CA GLN A 2 -31.98 -16.86 12.19
C GLN A 2 -30.60 -16.68 12.84
N SER A 3 -29.65 -17.44 12.32
CA SER A 3 -28.29 -16.98 12.01
C SER A 3 -28.23 -16.74 10.50
N SER A 4 -27.54 -15.68 10.06
CA SER A 4 -27.20 -15.30 8.67
C SER A 4 -27.76 -13.93 8.27
N ALA A 5 -26.89 -12.93 8.17
CA ALA A 5 -27.05 -11.75 7.29
C ALA A 5 -25.85 -10.77 7.31
N ALA A 6 -24.93 -10.83 8.29
CA ALA A 6 -23.92 -9.78 8.46
C ALA A 6 -22.61 -9.99 7.67
N SER A 7 -22.31 -11.21 7.19
CA SER A 7 -21.02 -11.47 6.53
C SER A 7 -20.99 -11.00 5.08
N GLY A 8 -22.08 -11.09 4.32
CA GLY A 8 -22.08 -10.82 2.88
C GLY A 8 -21.93 -9.35 2.48
N ALA A 9 -22.48 -8.43 3.28
CA ALA A 9 -22.48 -6.99 2.96
C ALA A 9 -21.10 -6.35 3.10
N PHE A 10 -20.33 -6.74 4.12
CA PHE A 10 -18.98 -6.23 4.35
C PHE A 10 -18.00 -6.59 3.22
N TRP A 11 -18.09 -7.83 2.69
CA TRP A 11 -17.25 -8.27 1.58
C TRP A 11 -17.59 -7.56 0.26
N ASN A 12 -18.87 -7.27 0.03
CA ASN A 12 -19.31 -6.58 -1.18
C ASN A 12 -18.91 -5.10 -1.16
N ASP A 13 -19.07 -4.42 -0.03
CA ASP A 13 -18.71 -3.00 0.11
C ASP A 13 -17.19 -2.79 0.08
N THR A 14 -16.40 -3.70 0.66
CA THR A 14 -14.94 -3.63 0.59
C THR A 14 -14.43 -3.81 -0.84
N LEU A 15 -15.00 -4.76 -1.60
CA LEU A 15 -14.65 -4.94 -3.01
C LEU A 15 -15.13 -3.79 -3.89
N HIS A 16 -16.29 -3.18 -3.57
CA HIS A 16 -16.79 -1.99 -4.27
C HIS A 16 -15.93 -0.76 -4.01
N PHE A 17 -15.50 -0.54 -2.76
CA PHE A 17 -14.53 0.51 -2.43
C PHE A 17 -13.22 0.30 -3.20
N PHE A 18 -12.75 -0.95 -3.24
CA PHE A 18 -11.52 -1.30 -3.95
C PHE A 18 -11.60 -1.11 -5.46
N PHE A 19 -12.70 -1.52 -6.11
CA PHE A 19 -12.94 -1.30 -7.54
C PHE A 19 -13.19 0.17 -7.88
N SER A 20 -13.86 0.92 -7.00
CA SER A 20 -14.08 2.36 -7.15
C SER A 20 -12.75 3.13 -7.07
N PHE A 21 -11.90 2.80 -6.09
CA PHE A 21 -10.58 3.40 -5.94
C PHE A 21 -9.66 3.07 -7.14
N ALA A 22 -9.62 1.80 -7.57
CA ALA A 22 -8.83 1.40 -8.72
C ALA A 22 -9.26 2.12 -10.02
N THR A 23 -10.55 2.45 -10.15
CA THR A 23 -11.06 3.22 -11.31
C THR A 23 -10.75 4.71 -11.17
N ALA A 24 -10.79 5.26 -9.95
CA ALA A 24 -10.44 6.66 -9.69
C ALA A 24 -8.95 6.98 -9.95
N VAL A 25 -8.06 5.99 -9.78
CA VAL A 25 -6.63 6.12 -10.14
C VAL A 25 -6.42 6.18 -11.67
N VAL A 26 -7.40 5.75 -12.47
CA VAL A 26 -7.28 5.61 -13.94
C VAL A 26 -7.89 6.80 -14.71
N HIS A 27 -8.50 7.80 -14.05
CA HIS A 27 -9.10 8.97 -14.73
C HIS A 27 -8.64 10.30 -14.11
N GLU A 28 -7.98 11.14 -14.93
CA GLU A 28 -7.29 12.42 -14.63
C GLU A 28 -8.19 13.47 -13.94
N ASP A 29 -7.69 14.34 -13.04
CA ASP A 29 -6.97 15.59 -13.39
C ASP A 29 -5.93 16.08 -12.36
N SER A 30 -4.91 16.74 -12.91
CA SER A 30 -3.62 17.18 -12.36
C SER A 30 -3.66 18.14 -11.15
N TRP A 31 -3.15 17.70 -9.99
CA TRP A 31 -2.87 18.60 -8.85
C TRP A 31 -1.49 18.44 -8.17
N TRP A 32 -0.66 17.46 -8.56
CA TRP A 32 0.63 17.18 -7.87
C TRP A 32 1.89 17.56 -8.68
N THR A 33 1.77 18.08 -9.89
CA THR A 33 2.95 18.40 -10.72
C THR A 33 3.58 19.75 -10.34
N THR A 34 4.57 19.72 -9.45
CA THR A 34 5.79 20.55 -9.53
C THR A 34 6.91 19.83 -8.77
N SER A 35 7.85 19.21 -9.49
CA SER A 35 9.00 18.52 -8.91
C SER A 35 10.08 19.52 -8.49
N PRO A 36 10.57 19.52 -7.23
CA PRO A 36 11.84 20.16 -6.91
C PRO A 36 13.00 19.28 -7.43
N LYS A 37 14.02 19.91 -7.98
CA LYS A 37 15.27 19.27 -8.41
C LYS A 37 16.23 19.29 -7.22
N LEU A 38 16.58 18.14 -6.65
CA LEU A 38 17.60 18.05 -5.61
C LEU A 38 18.75 17.13 -6.03
N LEU A 39 19.96 17.58 -5.70
CA LEU A 39 21.24 16.95 -6.00
C LEU A 39 21.39 15.64 -5.22
N SER A 40 21.94 14.64 -5.91
CA SER A 40 22.31 13.33 -5.38
C SER A 40 23.39 13.43 -4.30
N ASP A 41 23.14 12.82 -3.14
CA ASP A 41 24.17 12.33 -2.24
C ASP A 41 24.03 10.79 -2.18
N GLU A 42 25.11 10.09 -2.49
CA GLU A 42 25.10 8.62 -2.55
C GLU A 42 25.41 8.03 -1.17
N THR A 43 24.36 7.67 -0.45
CA THR A 43 24.44 6.74 0.68
C THR A 43 23.54 5.55 0.38
N SER A 44 24.13 4.45 -0.07
CA SER A 44 23.43 3.19 -0.28
C SER A 44 22.89 2.67 1.06
N THR A 45 21.63 3.00 1.37
CA THR A 45 20.94 2.46 2.53
C THR A 45 19.85 1.48 2.04
N SER A 46 19.96 0.23 2.48
CA SER A 46 19.08 -0.88 2.09
C SER A 46 17.60 -0.72 2.49
N HIS A 47 17.25 0.42 3.10
CA HIS A 47 15.95 0.71 3.70
C HIS A 47 15.22 1.88 3.02
N GLU A 48 15.76 2.45 1.93
CA GLU A 48 15.09 3.50 1.16
C GLU A 48 14.06 2.95 0.16
N ILE A 49 12.94 3.65 0.01
CA ILE A 49 11.84 3.26 -0.89
C ILE A 49 12.25 3.39 -2.36
N THR A 50 12.99 4.45 -2.71
CA THR A 50 13.56 4.64 -4.06
C THR A 50 14.50 3.50 -4.41
N GLY A 51 15.38 3.11 -3.47
CA GLY A 51 16.24 1.94 -3.60
C GLY A 51 15.45 0.65 -3.80
N LEU A 52 14.33 0.47 -3.09
CA LEU A 52 13.46 -0.69 -3.26
C LEU A 52 12.89 -0.76 -4.70
N PHE A 53 12.42 0.36 -5.26
CA PHE A 53 11.95 0.38 -6.66
C PHE A 53 13.08 0.11 -7.67
N GLN A 54 14.25 0.70 -7.47
CA GLN A 54 15.40 0.54 -8.37
C GLN A 54 15.92 -0.91 -8.39
N ASN A 55 15.94 -1.57 -7.23
CA ASN A 55 16.51 -2.91 -7.10
C ASN A 55 15.55 -4.05 -7.49
N THR A 56 14.24 -3.78 -7.54
CA THR A 56 13.24 -4.86 -7.69
C THR A 56 12.45 -4.83 -9.00
N GLU A 57 12.67 -3.82 -9.86
CA GLU A 57 11.93 -3.60 -11.11
C GLU A 57 10.40 -3.71 -10.89
N LYS A 58 9.90 -3.05 -9.84
CA LYS A 58 8.48 -3.06 -9.49
C LYS A 58 7.76 -1.80 -9.97
N ASP A 59 6.49 -1.97 -10.29
CA ASP A 59 5.57 -0.89 -10.65
C ASP A 59 4.86 -0.36 -9.41
N CYS A 60 4.66 -1.24 -8.41
CA CYS A 60 3.94 -0.90 -7.20
C CYS A 60 4.50 -1.59 -5.96
N ILE A 61 4.64 -0.81 -4.88
CA ILE A 61 4.95 -1.32 -3.53
C ILE A 61 3.72 -1.16 -2.65
N VAL A 62 3.38 -2.23 -1.95
CA VAL A 62 2.23 -2.29 -1.06
C VAL A 62 2.74 -2.44 0.37
N PHE A 63 2.80 -1.34 1.11
CA PHE A 63 3.17 -1.35 2.51
C PHE A 63 2.01 -1.82 3.38
N TRP A 64 2.33 -2.50 4.47
CA TRP A 64 1.36 -2.87 5.48
C TRP A 64 1.87 -2.59 6.89
N ASP A 65 0.94 -2.26 7.79
CA ASP A 65 1.15 -2.22 9.23
C ASP A 65 0.01 -2.98 9.89
N SER A 66 0.34 -4.00 10.69
CA SER A 66 -0.65 -4.93 11.20
C SER A 66 -0.23 -5.60 12.50
N GLN A 67 -1.06 -5.47 13.54
CA GLN A 67 -0.82 -6.16 14.82
C GLN A 67 -1.10 -7.66 14.76
N THR A 68 -2.19 -8.05 14.07
CA THR A 68 -2.71 -9.43 14.05
C THR A 68 -2.67 -10.05 12.66
N GLY A 69 -1.87 -9.48 11.74
CA GLY A 69 -1.73 -9.96 10.35
C GLY A 69 -2.90 -9.71 9.40
N THR A 70 -3.97 -9.01 9.84
CA THR A 70 -5.13 -8.72 8.97
C THR A 70 -4.77 -7.84 7.77
N ALA A 71 -4.06 -6.73 7.99
CA ALA A 71 -3.71 -5.80 6.92
C ALA A 71 -2.63 -6.40 5.98
N GLU A 72 -1.68 -7.16 6.52
CA GLU A 72 -0.73 -7.97 5.76
C GLU A 72 -1.45 -8.97 4.83
N GLY A 73 -2.48 -9.65 5.35
CA GLY A 73 -3.31 -10.57 4.57
C GLY A 73 -4.04 -9.89 3.41
N PHE A 74 -4.50 -8.65 3.59
CA PHE A 74 -5.08 -7.86 2.51
C PHE A 74 -4.04 -7.44 1.47
N ALA A 75 -2.89 -6.92 1.90
CA ALA A 75 -1.79 -6.55 1.01
C ALA A 75 -1.35 -7.73 0.13
N SER A 76 -1.16 -8.90 0.74
CA SER A 76 -0.78 -10.13 0.05
C SER A 76 -1.79 -10.60 -1.00
N ARG A 77 -3.09 -10.51 -0.69
CA ARG A 77 -4.16 -10.86 -1.64
C ARG A 77 -4.25 -9.83 -2.77
N PHE A 78 -4.12 -8.55 -2.45
CA PHE A 78 -4.10 -7.49 -3.44
C PHE A 78 -2.95 -7.66 -4.45
N VAL A 79 -1.73 -7.95 -3.99
CA VAL A 79 -0.59 -8.22 -4.87
C VAL A 79 -0.83 -9.42 -5.79
N LYS A 80 -1.44 -10.49 -5.28
CA LYS A 80 -1.77 -11.70 -6.07
C LYS A 80 -2.79 -11.38 -7.18
N GLU A 81 -3.88 -10.69 -6.83
CA GLU A 81 -4.90 -10.29 -7.80
C GLU A 81 -4.37 -9.26 -8.79
N GLY A 82 -3.56 -8.29 -8.33
CA GLY A 82 -2.96 -7.24 -9.16
C GLY A 82 -2.05 -7.80 -10.24
N LYS A 83 -1.17 -8.74 -9.87
CA LYS A 83 -0.31 -9.48 -10.81
C LYS A 83 -1.14 -10.26 -11.83
N SER A 84 -2.16 -10.98 -11.35
CA SER A 84 -3.03 -11.82 -12.18
C SER A 84 -3.85 -11.04 -13.20
N ARG A 85 -4.48 -9.94 -12.77
CA ARG A 85 -5.45 -9.19 -13.58
C ARG A 85 -4.83 -8.10 -14.44
N PHE A 86 -3.86 -7.38 -13.90
CA PHE A 86 -3.31 -6.17 -14.52
C PHE A 86 -1.87 -6.36 -15.03
N LYS A 87 -1.26 -7.54 -14.81
CA LYS A 87 0.13 -7.85 -15.19
C LYS A 87 1.17 -6.89 -14.61
N LEU A 88 0.81 -6.16 -13.55
CA LEU A 88 1.71 -5.26 -12.83
C LEU A 88 2.73 -6.05 -12.02
N GLN A 89 3.91 -5.49 -11.84
CA GLN A 89 4.94 -6.03 -10.97
C GLN A 89 4.78 -5.43 -9.57
N LEU A 90 4.04 -6.10 -8.68
CA LEU A 90 3.83 -5.65 -7.31
C LEU A 90 4.64 -6.44 -6.27
N ILE A 91 4.98 -5.81 -5.15
CA ILE A 91 5.50 -6.46 -3.93
C ILE A 91 4.82 -5.91 -2.68
N THR A 92 4.88 -6.69 -1.61
CA THR A 92 4.49 -6.26 -0.26
C THR A 92 5.73 -5.97 0.57
N ALA A 93 5.67 -4.98 1.46
CA ALA A 93 6.74 -4.64 2.40
C ALA A 93 6.15 -4.23 3.76
N ASP A 94 6.84 -4.54 4.85
CA ASP A 94 6.49 -4.04 6.19
C ASP A 94 6.89 -2.56 6.29
N ILE A 95 6.02 -1.72 6.83
CA ILE A 95 6.33 -0.30 7.04
C ILE A 95 7.52 -0.09 7.99
N GLN A 96 7.75 -1.01 8.94
CA GLN A 96 8.79 -0.87 9.97
C GLN A 96 10.21 -1.13 9.42
N GLU A 97 10.31 -1.71 8.22
CA GLU A 97 11.58 -2.08 7.61
C GLU A 97 12.18 -0.98 6.72
N TYR A 98 11.45 0.10 6.44
CA TYR A 98 11.86 1.12 5.47
C TYR A 98 11.74 2.54 6.04
N ASP A 99 12.63 3.41 5.57
CA ASP A 99 12.56 4.85 5.80
C ASP A 99 11.79 5.54 4.68
N PHE A 100 10.82 6.37 5.07
CA PHE A 100 9.91 7.10 4.19
C PHE A 100 10.42 8.50 3.82
N THR A 101 11.61 8.90 4.26
CA THR A 101 12.24 10.18 3.88
C THR A 101 12.34 10.35 2.35
N SER A 102 12.64 9.27 1.61
CA SER A 102 12.71 9.24 0.14
C SER A 102 11.37 9.03 -0.56
N LEU A 103 10.24 8.97 0.17
CA LEU A 103 8.91 8.76 -0.44
C LEU A 103 8.56 9.85 -1.46
N ALA A 104 8.95 11.10 -1.19
CA ALA A 104 8.71 12.23 -2.09
C ALA A 104 9.51 12.16 -3.41
N GLU A 105 10.55 11.31 -3.45
CA GLU A 105 11.43 11.11 -4.60
C GLU A 105 10.98 9.93 -5.48
N VAL A 106 9.91 9.24 -5.09
CA VAL A 106 9.33 8.16 -5.90
C VAL A 106 8.86 8.73 -7.24
N SER A 107 9.32 8.10 -8.31
CA SER A 107 8.98 8.51 -9.68
C SER A 107 7.48 8.43 -9.94
N SER A 108 6.97 9.35 -10.76
CA SER A 108 5.53 9.50 -11.03
C SER A 108 4.86 8.30 -11.70
N ASP A 109 5.64 7.43 -12.35
CA ASP A 109 5.17 6.18 -12.96
C ASP A 109 5.04 5.03 -11.95
N LYS A 110 5.46 5.23 -10.70
CA LYS A 110 5.41 4.24 -9.63
C LYS A 110 4.26 4.51 -8.67
N VAL A 111 3.71 3.44 -8.10
CA VAL A 111 2.59 3.53 -7.17
C VAL A 111 2.97 2.97 -5.81
N VAL A 112 2.64 3.69 -4.75
CA VAL A 112 2.78 3.22 -3.37
C VAL A 112 1.40 3.13 -2.73
N ILE A 113 1.09 1.98 -2.13
CA ILE A 113 -0.20 1.69 -1.48
C ILE A 113 0.04 1.31 -0.03
N PHE A 114 -0.85 1.71 0.87
CA PHE A 114 -0.74 1.43 2.31
C PHE A 114 -1.97 0.68 2.82
N PHE A 115 -1.76 -0.49 3.42
CA PHE A 115 -2.76 -1.22 4.21
C PHE A 115 -2.42 -1.06 5.70
N LEU A 116 -3.03 -0.10 6.37
CA LEU A 116 -2.75 0.19 7.77
C LEU A 116 -3.92 -0.26 8.64
N ALA A 117 -3.65 -1.11 9.63
CA ALA A 117 -4.59 -1.39 10.69
C ALA A 117 -4.58 -0.22 11.69
N THR A 118 -5.76 0.26 12.09
CA THR A 118 -5.87 1.17 13.24
C THR A 118 -6.02 0.35 14.50
N TYR A 119 -5.31 0.74 15.56
CA TYR A 119 -5.48 0.13 16.87
C TYR A 119 -6.76 0.64 17.51
N GLY A 120 -7.62 -0.27 17.95
CA GLY A 120 -8.95 0.05 18.45
C GLY A 120 -9.57 -1.09 19.23
N ASP A 121 -8.98 -1.40 20.39
CA ASP A 121 -9.76 -1.63 21.61
C ASP A 121 -8.92 -1.12 22.78
N GLY A 122 -9.37 -0.03 23.40
CA GLY A 122 -8.60 0.79 24.33
C GLY A 122 -8.34 0.15 25.69
N GLU A 123 -7.49 -0.86 25.76
CA GLU A 123 -6.90 -1.25 27.04
C GLU A 123 -5.51 -0.62 27.21
N PRO A 124 -5.30 0.25 28.23
CA PRO A 124 -3.94 0.47 28.71
C PRO A 124 -3.36 -0.90 29.09
N LYS A 125 -2.08 -1.12 28.80
CA LYS A 125 -1.33 -2.21 29.42
C LYS A 125 -1.52 -2.02 30.94
N GLY A 126 -2.40 -2.82 31.53
CA GLY A 126 -2.64 -2.81 32.96
C GLY A 126 -1.31 -3.05 33.67
N ASP A 127 -1.01 -2.12 34.59
CA ASP A 127 0.00 -2.12 35.65
C ASP A 127 1.44 -2.59 35.36
#